data_AF-A0A8T7ARA4-F1
#
_entry.id   AF-A0A8T7ARA4-F1
#
_cell.length_a   1.000
_cell.length_b   1.000
_cell.length_c   1.000
_cell.angle_alpha   90.00
_cell.angle_beta   90.00
_cell.angle_gamma   90.00
#
_symmetry.space_group_name_H-M   'P 1'
#
loop_
_entity.id
_entity.type
_entity.pdbx_description
1 polymer ?
#
loop_
_entity_poly.entity_id
_entity_poly.type
_entity_poly.pdbx_seq_one_letter_code
_entity_poly.pdbx_strand_id
1 'polypeptide(L)'
;MKMNQILKAAAAVLILGSSSAVIAGGHGSDAPAVAGEGACTYTLENAFGVFAMCEEPNGAESCNAKAGAEGPMGAEYSEVSHADGACPTEGRIGTCTVEGLAQHYYDSGDSDGLETGCMFSSGDWTDAE
;
A
#
# COMPACT_ATOMS: atom_id res chain seq x y z
N MET A 1 -0.93 67.50 18.81
CA MET A 1 -1.06 66.63 20.01
C MET A 1 -1.35 65.22 19.54
N LYS A 2 -0.56 64.27 20.03
CA LYS A 2 -0.55 62.84 19.66
C LYS A 2 -1.52 62.12 20.59
N MET A 3 -2.42 61.29 20.06
CA MET A 3 -3.26 60.41 20.87
C MET A 3 -3.36 59.02 20.22
N ASN A 4 -2.82 58.04 20.96
CA ASN A 4 -2.79 56.60 20.69
C ASN A 4 -4.18 55.94 20.74
N GLN A 5 -4.42 54.96 19.86
CA GLN A 5 -5.17 53.71 20.12
C GLN A 5 -4.65 52.67 19.09
N ILE A 6 -3.81 51.69 19.44
CA ILE A 6 -4.11 50.39 20.10
C ILE A 6 -4.79 49.38 19.17
N LEU A 7 -4.02 48.31 18.82
CA LEU A 7 -4.39 46.93 18.43
C LEU A 7 -5.32 46.76 17.21
N LYS A 8 -5.06 45.83 16.27
CA LYS A 8 -5.01 44.37 16.49
C LYS A 8 -4.16 43.67 15.44
N ALA A 9 -3.32 42.75 15.91
CA ALA A 9 -2.64 41.75 15.11
C ALA A 9 -3.67 40.78 14.50
N ALA A 10 -3.59 40.55 13.19
CA ALA A 10 -4.26 39.43 12.53
C ALA A 10 -3.25 38.27 12.47
N ALA A 11 -3.17 37.50 13.55
CA ALA A 11 -2.52 36.20 13.55
C ALA A 11 -3.51 35.20 12.91
N ALA A 12 -3.32 34.91 11.63
CA ALA A 12 -3.96 33.77 10.99
C ALA A 12 -3.27 32.50 11.50
N VAL A 13 -3.77 31.95 12.62
CA VAL A 13 -3.45 30.59 13.03
C VAL A 13 -4.20 29.66 12.08
N LEU A 14 -3.47 29.10 11.13
CA LEU A 14 -3.89 27.92 10.37
C LEU A 14 -4.02 26.77 11.36
N ILE A 15 -5.24 26.47 11.76
CA ILE A 15 -5.56 25.22 12.44
C ILE A 15 -5.51 24.14 11.36
N LEU A 16 -4.33 23.54 11.14
CA LEU A 16 -4.25 22.22 10.52
C LEU A 16 -4.74 21.25 11.58
N GLY A 17 -5.99 20.80 11.39
CA GLY A 17 -6.60 19.78 12.24
C GLY A 17 -5.77 18.51 12.20
N SER A 18 -5.18 18.16 13.34
CA SER A 18 -4.60 16.85 13.56
C SER A 18 -5.74 15.84 13.58
N SER A 19 -5.94 15.11 12.48
CA SER A 19 -6.80 13.93 12.49
C SER A 19 -6.09 12.84 13.31
N SER A 20 -6.38 12.77 14.61
CA SER A 20 -6.12 11.57 15.37
C SER A 20 -7.10 10.50 14.89
N ALA A 21 -6.64 9.64 13.98
CA ALA A 21 -7.36 8.41 13.66
C ALA A 21 -7.35 7.53 14.91
N VAL A 22 -8.48 7.52 15.61
CA VAL A 22 -8.79 6.49 16.62
C VAL A 22 -9.18 5.25 15.83
N ILE A 23 -8.27 4.27 15.74
CA ILE A 23 -8.61 2.96 15.17
C ILE A 23 -9.28 2.14 16.28
N ALA A 24 -10.60 2.06 16.22
CA ALA A 24 -11.37 1.04 16.92
C ALA A 24 -11.27 -0.28 16.13
N GLY A 25 -11.07 -1.38 16.85
CA GLY A 25 -10.59 -2.65 16.31
C GLY A 25 -11.41 -3.28 15.18
N GLY A 26 -10.67 -3.93 14.29
CA GLY A 26 -11.11 -4.94 13.33
C GLY A 26 -10.01 -6.02 13.27
N HIS A 27 -10.40 -7.27 13.00
CA HIS A 27 -9.61 -8.48 13.18
C HIS A 27 -8.19 -8.40 12.57
N GLY A 28 -7.18 -8.41 13.44
CA GLY A 28 -5.77 -8.33 13.08
C GLY A 28 -5.33 -9.50 12.20
N SER A 29 -5.19 -9.21 10.91
CA SER A 29 -4.00 -9.67 10.20
C SER A 29 -2.97 -8.58 10.43
N ASP A 30 -1.99 -8.81 11.30
CA ASP A 30 -0.84 -7.92 11.49
C ASP A 30 0.01 -7.93 10.20
N ALA A 31 -0.52 -7.37 9.12
CA ALA A 31 0.29 -6.97 7.99
C ALA A 31 1.27 -5.92 8.52
N PRO A 32 2.60 -6.08 8.31
CA PRO A 32 3.55 -5.07 8.74
C PRO A 32 3.13 -3.74 8.12
N ALA A 33 3.07 -2.69 8.94
CA ALA A 33 2.81 -1.34 8.46
C ALA A 33 3.83 -1.02 7.36
N VAL A 34 3.35 -0.83 6.13
CA VAL A 34 4.21 -0.49 5.01
C VAL A 34 4.69 0.94 5.21
N ALA A 35 6.01 1.12 5.35
CA ALA A 35 6.60 2.40 5.69
C ALA A 35 7.45 2.93 4.52
N GLY A 36 7.27 4.21 4.20
CA GLY A 36 8.05 4.90 3.17
C GLY A 36 7.37 5.01 1.81
N GLU A 37 8.05 5.72 0.90
CA GLU A 37 7.63 5.97 -0.48
C GLU A 37 8.37 5.02 -1.42
N GLY A 38 7.75 4.71 -2.57
CA GLY A 38 8.32 3.83 -3.59
C GLY A 38 7.40 2.66 -3.92
N ALA A 39 7.95 1.70 -4.63
CA ALA A 39 7.29 0.49 -5.07
C ALA A 39 8.15 -0.73 -4.76
N CYS A 40 7.50 -1.86 -4.45
CA CYS A 40 8.15 -3.14 -4.26
C CYS A 40 7.61 -4.16 -5.25
N THR A 41 8.44 -4.59 -6.19
CA THR A 41 8.15 -5.68 -7.12
C THR A 41 8.62 -7.01 -6.54
N TYR A 42 7.86 -8.08 -6.71
CA TYR A 42 8.23 -9.42 -6.29
C TYR A 42 7.35 -10.47 -6.98
N THR A 43 7.81 -11.71 -6.95
CA THR A 43 7.03 -12.89 -7.33
C THR A 43 6.58 -13.61 -6.05
N LEU A 44 5.28 -13.88 -5.95
CA LEU A 44 4.67 -14.62 -4.84
C LEU A 44 4.28 -16.01 -5.32
N GLU A 45 4.88 -17.05 -4.74
CA GLU A 45 4.52 -18.44 -5.04
C GLU A 45 3.83 -19.09 -3.85
N ASN A 46 2.67 -19.69 -4.07
CA ASN A 46 1.95 -20.48 -3.06
C ASN A 46 1.18 -21.64 -3.71
N ALA A 47 0.40 -22.37 -2.91
CA ALA A 47 -0.39 -23.50 -3.38
C ALA A 47 -1.43 -23.16 -4.48
N PHE A 48 -1.74 -21.88 -4.68
CA PHE A 48 -2.67 -21.39 -5.70
C PHE A 48 -1.97 -20.94 -6.99
N GLY A 49 -0.64 -20.85 -7.01
CA GLY A 49 0.13 -20.52 -8.20
C GLY A 49 1.29 -19.56 -7.93
N VAL A 50 1.79 -19.02 -9.04
CA VAL A 50 2.87 -18.02 -9.07
C VAL A 50 2.27 -16.71 -9.56
N PHE A 51 2.52 -15.62 -8.82
CA PHE A 51 1.94 -14.32 -9.07
C PHE A 51 3.04 -13.25 -9.15
N ALA A 52 3.18 -12.61 -10.29
CA ALA A 52 4.01 -11.42 -10.43
C ALA A 52 3.27 -10.21 -9.87
N MET A 53 3.86 -9.56 -8.86
CA MET A 53 3.22 -8.49 -8.09
C MET A 53 4.08 -7.24 -7.95
N CYS A 54 3.41 -6.12 -7.72
CA CYS A 54 4.05 -4.87 -7.29
C CYS A 54 3.18 -4.14 -6.27
N GLU A 55 3.74 -3.70 -5.15
CA GLU A 55 3.03 -2.96 -4.11
C GLU A 55 3.51 -1.51 -4.00
N GLU A 56 2.57 -0.57 -3.86
CA GLU A 56 2.85 0.84 -3.59
C GLU A 56 1.77 1.49 -2.69
N PRO A 57 2.13 2.45 -1.82
CA PRO A 57 3.49 2.89 -1.50
C PRO A 57 4.25 1.84 -0.68
N ASN A 58 5.53 1.62 -0.97
CA ASN A 58 6.39 0.67 -0.25
C ASN A 58 7.85 1.12 -0.24
N GLY A 59 8.38 1.45 0.94
CA GLY A 59 9.77 1.90 1.09
C GLY A 59 10.78 0.75 1.05
N ALA A 60 12.05 1.10 0.79
CA ALA A 60 13.13 0.14 0.60
C ALA A 60 13.31 -0.84 1.77
N GLU A 61 13.16 -0.40 3.02
CA GLU A 61 13.28 -1.29 4.19
C GLU A 61 12.15 -2.32 4.23
N SER A 62 10.90 -1.87 4.06
CA SER A 62 9.72 -2.74 4.00
C SER A 62 9.77 -3.73 2.83
N CYS A 63 10.26 -3.28 1.67
CA CYS A 63 10.42 -4.16 0.51
C CYS A 63 11.48 -5.24 0.76
N ASN A 64 12.67 -4.84 1.23
CA ASN A 64 13.76 -5.78 1.50
C ASN A 64 13.41 -6.79 2.60
N ALA A 65 12.56 -6.42 3.55
CA ALA A 65 12.10 -7.32 4.61
C ALA A 65 11.33 -8.55 4.08
N LYS A 66 10.78 -8.49 2.86
CA LYS A 66 10.11 -9.64 2.22
C LYS A 66 11.10 -10.69 1.73
N ALA A 67 12.34 -10.31 1.43
CA ALA A 67 13.34 -11.24 0.92
C ALA A 67 13.68 -12.30 1.99
N GLY A 68 13.24 -13.54 1.77
CA GLY A 68 13.42 -14.65 2.71
C GLY A 68 12.42 -14.69 3.86
N ALA A 69 11.37 -13.85 3.83
CA ALA A 69 10.23 -13.96 4.72
C ALA A 69 9.20 -14.98 4.17
N GLU A 70 8.40 -15.56 5.07
CA GLU A 70 7.21 -16.30 4.67
C GLU A 70 6.07 -15.30 4.40
N GLY A 71 5.45 -15.42 3.23
CA GLY A 71 4.30 -14.65 2.80
C GLY A 71 2.96 -15.21 3.27
N PRO A 72 1.86 -14.53 2.92
CA PRO A 72 0.52 -14.97 3.33
C PRO A 72 0.22 -16.38 2.82
N MET A 73 -0.49 -17.17 3.63
CA MET A 73 -0.85 -18.55 3.31
C MET A 73 0.35 -19.47 2.99
N GLY A 74 1.50 -19.21 3.62
CA GLY A 74 2.73 -20.00 3.41
C GLY A 74 3.38 -19.72 2.06
N ALA A 75 3.14 -18.54 1.48
CA ALA A 75 3.74 -18.16 0.22
C ALA A 75 5.24 -17.89 0.37
N GLU A 76 6.00 -18.10 -0.69
CA GLU A 76 7.40 -17.71 -0.78
C GLU A 76 7.54 -16.45 -1.64
N TYR A 77 8.31 -15.48 -1.15
CA TYR A 77 8.69 -14.30 -1.94
C TYR A 77 9.99 -14.56 -2.70
N SER A 78 9.98 -14.27 -3.99
CA SER A 78 11.16 -14.30 -4.84
C SER A 78 11.25 -13.01 -5.69
N GLU A 79 12.42 -12.78 -6.29
CA GLU A 79 12.67 -11.62 -7.17
C GLU A 79 12.32 -10.25 -6.56
N VAL A 80 12.44 -10.14 -5.23
CA VAL A 80 12.12 -8.93 -4.49
C VAL A 80 13.04 -7.78 -4.90
N SER A 81 12.45 -6.67 -5.34
CA SER A 81 13.18 -5.48 -5.77
C SER A 81 12.40 -4.20 -5.47
N HIS A 82 13.08 -3.22 -4.88
CA HIS A 82 12.53 -1.90 -4.60
C HIS A 82 12.84 -0.91 -5.74
N ALA A 83 11.90 -0.01 -6.01
CA ALA A 83 12.09 1.15 -6.88
C ALA A 83 11.57 2.42 -6.20
N ASP A 84 12.25 3.56 -6.39
CA ASP A 84 11.79 4.86 -5.87
C ASP A 84 10.58 5.43 -6.66
N GLY A 85 10.23 4.80 -7.79
CA GLY A 85 9.10 5.20 -8.63
C GLY A 85 7.83 4.39 -8.36
N ALA A 86 6.80 4.68 -9.14
CA ALA A 86 5.54 3.93 -9.09
C ALA A 86 5.67 2.53 -9.71
N CYS A 87 4.75 1.64 -9.34
CA CYS A 87 4.63 0.34 -9.97
C CYS A 87 4.34 0.46 -11.49
N PRO A 88 4.93 -0.40 -12.34
CA PRO A 88 4.74 -0.34 -13.79
C PRO A 88 3.26 -0.50 -14.16
N THR A 89 2.81 0.05 -15.28
CA THR A 89 1.43 -0.15 -15.75
C THR A 89 1.33 -1.22 -16.84
N GLU A 90 2.42 -1.46 -17.57
CA GLU A 90 2.47 -2.45 -18.65
C GLU A 90 2.26 -3.86 -18.10
N GLY A 91 1.34 -4.61 -18.72
CA GLY A 91 1.03 -5.98 -18.34
C GLY A 91 0.19 -6.12 -17.06
N ARG A 92 -0.21 -5.03 -16.41
CA ARG A 92 -1.09 -5.09 -15.23
C ARG A 92 -2.43 -5.73 -15.63
N ILE A 93 -2.89 -6.72 -14.86
CA ILE A 93 -4.21 -7.36 -15.04
C ILE A 93 -5.24 -6.81 -14.06
N GLY A 94 -4.79 -6.32 -12.91
CA GLY A 94 -5.66 -5.71 -11.91
C GLY A 94 -4.91 -5.22 -10.69
N THR A 95 -5.66 -4.56 -9.83
CA THR A 95 -5.17 -3.95 -8.59
C THR A 95 -6.08 -4.33 -7.46
N CYS A 96 -5.50 -4.86 -6.39
CA CYS A 96 -6.16 -4.92 -5.10
C CYS A 96 -5.76 -3.70 -4.25
N THR A 97 -6.73 -3.01 -3.66
CA THR A 97 -6.46 -1.98 -2.66
C THR A 97 -6.84 -2.47 -1.26
N VAL A 98 -5.86 -2.50 -0.35
CA VAL A 98 -6.06 -2.86 1.06
C VAL A 98 -5.55 -1.72 1.93
N GLU A 99 -6.44 -1.06 2.68
CA GLU A 99 -6.09 0.02 3.63
C GLU A 99 -5.17 1.12 3.05
N GLY A 100 -5.29 1.41 1.75
CA GLY A 100 -4.49 2.43 1.05
C GLY A 100 -3.15 1.92 0.47
N LEU A 101 -2.84 0.64 0.64
CA LEU A 101 -1.79 -0.06 -0.11
C LEU A 101 -2.40 -0.63 -1.39
N ALA A 102 -1.83 -0.27 -2.53
CA ALA A 102 -2.17 -0.83 -3.82
C ALA A 102 -1.25 -2.02 -4.13
N GLN A 103 -1.84 -3.19 -4.41
CA GLN A 103 -1.16 -4.40 -4.81
C GLN A 103 -1.56 -4.71 -6.25
N HIS A 104 -0.62 -4.55 -7.17
CA HIS A 104 -0.83 -4.73 -8.60
C HIS A 104 -0.37 -6.12 -9.03
N TYR A 105 -1.16 -6.76 -9.90
CA TYR A 105 -0.90 -8.09 -10.44
C TYR A 105 -0.61 -7.97 -11.94
N TYR A 106 0.38 -8.70 -12.46
CA TYR A 106 0.87 -8.55 -13.85
C TYR A 106 0.83 -9.83 -14.69
N ASP A 107 0.92 -10.98 -14.04
CA ASP A 107 0.78 -12.25 -14.73
C ASP A 107 0.34 -13.27 -13.68
N SER A 108 -0.90 -13.73 -13.82
CA SER A 108 -1.44 -14.81 -13.01
C SER A 108 -2.09 -15.79 -13.95
N GLY A 109 -1.63 -17.04 -13.94
CA GLY A 109 -2.16 -18.09 -14.81
C GLY A 109 -3.67 -18.36 -14.65
N ASP A 110 -4.31 -17.81 -13.60
CA ASP A 110 -5.75 -17.90 -13.34
C ASP A 110 -6.23 -16.60 -12.65
N SER A 111 -6.68 -15.62 -13.44
CA SER A 111 -7.15 -14.33 -12.93
C SER A 111 -8.51 -14.42 -12.23
N ASP A 112 -9.35 -15.39 -12.61
CA ASP A 112 -10.68 -15.61 -12.03
C ASP A 112 -10.62 -15.92 -10.51
N GLY A 113 -9.53 -16.55 -10.05
CA GLY A 113 -9.27 -16.79 -8.63
C GLY A 113 -8.88 -15.53 -7.84
N LEU A 114 -8.30 -14.53 -8.50
CA LEU A 114 -7.86 -13.27 -7.89
C LEU A 114 -9.01 -12.31 -7.64
N GLU A 115 -10.04 -12.34 -8.50
CA GLU A 115 -11.24 -11.52 -8.39
C GLU A 115 -12.07 -11.81 -7.12
N THR A 116 -11.87 -12.98 -6.50
CA THR A 116 -12.52 -13.33 -5.23
C THR A 116 -11.84 -12.58 -4.07
N GLY A 117 -12.17 -11.29 -3.92
CA GLY A 117 -11.80 -10.47 -2.77
C GLY A 117 -10.30 -10.29 -2.59
N CYS A 118 -9.56 -10.11 -3.69
CA CYS A 118 -8.11 -10.04 -3.71
C CYS A 118 -7.46 -11.30 -3.11
N MET A 119 -7.87 -12.48 -3.58
CA MET A 119 -7.48 -13.74 -2.95
C MET A 119 -7.82 -13.79 -1.44
N PHE A 120 -9.06 -13.43 -1.09
CA PHE A 120 -9.58 -13.41 0.29
C PHE A 120 -8.93 -12.39 1.25
N SER A 121 -8.09 -11.47 0.76
CA SER A 121 -7.39 -10.46 1.58
C SER A 121 -8.24 -9.24 1.95
N SER A 122 -9.57 -9.29 1.82
CA SER A 122 -10.51 -8.23 2.22
C SER A 122 -10.24 -6.85 1.60
N GLY A 123 -9.69 -6.82 0.38
CA GLY A 123 -9.47 -5.59 -0.38
C GLY A 123 -10.48 -5.36 -1.49
N ASP A 124 -10.40 -4.18 -2.10
CA ASP A 124 -11.18 -3.80 -3.27
C ASP A 124 -10.40 -4.12 -4.56
N TRP A 125 -10.93 -5.04 -5.37
CA TRP A 125 -10.36 -5.37 -6.68
C TRP A 125 -10.80 -4.36 -7.74
N THR A 126 -9.88 -3.98 -8.63
CA THR A 126 -10.13 -3.16 -9.81
C THR A 126 -9.33 -3.73 -10.98
N ASP A 127 -10.02 -4.11 -12.05
CA ASP A 127 -9.39 -4.59 -13.28
C ASP A 127 -8.51 -3.51 -13.93
N ALA A 128 -7.45 -3.93 -14.60
CA ALA A 128 -6.68 -3.03 -15.45
C ALA A 128 -7.43 -2.76 -16.76
N GLU A 129 -7.49 -1.49 -17.19
CA GLU A 129 -8.11 -1.08 -18.46
C GLU A 129 -7.25 -1.36 -19.70
#